data_AF-A0A842NRJ3-F1
#
_entry.id   AF-A0A842NRJ3-F1
#
_cell.length_a   1.000
_cell.length_b   1.000
_cell.length_c   1.000
_cell.angle_alpha   90.00
_cell.angle_beta   90.00
_cell.angle_gamma   90.00
#
_symmetry.space_group_name_H-M   'P 1'
#
loop_
_entity.id
_entity.type
_entity.pdbx_description
1 polymer ?
#
loop_
_entity_poly.entity_id
_entity_poly.type
_entity_poly.pdbx_seq_one_letter_code
_entity_poly.pdbx_strand_id
1 'polypeptide(L)'
;MRRKRNKRNKKFIHKKIKHSKKIPVKKYDVEKEIFKPAIITFGIILVVLFIALGISKNDFSIEDLDVNDEITFKIDNNELSGVIKELLPEQEACIVETSTGERVTIPISDITEIKSPDEFSDGMVVLDMYVMSQCPYGVQAENEAIKAVRRFEDDVEYNIHFIVNSQGEGFRSLHGQAEVDEDMRQVCIQELNPDLYYDYLLCFNENYRDAESQYSKCADQVGIDKKAVSTCIDERGVELLKASEAETARVGAGASPTIYLNGESYNGGRSEMEFARVICEIFDYEHEGCANIPKPVPMKVIVLTDDECPNCDTSRIVSVSKQLFPGASFEYVDVDSKDGKKLVEEHSLVYLPAFIFESKIEETNTWKTNTQVIGAFVISADGYRLRDSITGASWFIDEEKQAEFFVSIGVVKGDNRPQIDFFVMSYCPYGNMAEEAIAPVYEKLKDKAEFKPHYVIYSDYATGYPDFCLAEDNVICSMHGIVELNQDIREACVAKYYDMQKWFEFALAMNKQCNSQNADACWVEVAESLGLDTELISVCEADEGVVLMYTDKALGDKLGVRGSPAVFIDGAQYNGQRTANGYLAALCAAFEDAPEECSGTVQEPMQQQAPPTGGACG
;
A
#
# COMPACT_ATOMS: atom_id res chain seq x y z
N MET A 1 -53.29 43.66 23.74
CA MET A 1 -53.08 44.76 22.77
C MET A 1 -51.70 44.60 22.12
N ARG A 2 -51.57 45.01 20.84
CA ARG A 2 -50.43 45.64 20.12
C ARG A 2 -49.10 45.83 20.91
N ARG A 3 -47.88 45.84 20.35
CA ARG A 3 -47.24 45.70 19.01
C ARG A 3 -45.70 45.69 19.29
N LYS A 4 -44.73 45.30 18.45
CA LYS A 4 -44.65 44.81 17.04
C LYS A 4 -43.34 44.00 16.89
N ARG A 5 -43.19 43.17 15.86
CA ARG A 5 -41.89 42.66 15.34
C ARG A 5 -41.48 43.45 14.07
N ASN A 6 -40.21 43.30 13.67
CA ASN A 6 -39.68 43.37 12.30
C ASN A 6 -39.09 44.69 11.71
N LYS A 7 -38.06 44.49 10.85
CA LYS A 7 -37.28 45.41 9.97
C LYS A 7 -36.12 46.24 10.56
N ARG A 8 -34.89 45.85 10.19
CA ARG A 8 -33.80 46.77 9.77
C ARG A 8 -33.27 46.33 8.40
N ASN A 9 -32.78 47.29 7.62
CA ASN A 9 -32.58 47.16 6.18
C ASN A 9 -31.11 46.89 5.77
N LYS A 10 -31.00 46.21 4.62
CA LYS A 10 -29.93 46.33 3.61
C LYS A 10 -29.14 47.66 3.65
N LYS A 11 -27.81 47.55 3.72
CA LYS A 11 -26.85 48.37 2.96
C LYS A 11 -25.43 47.80 3.08
N PHE A 12 -24.99 47.05 2.07
CA PHE A 12 -23.57 46.87 1.78
C PHE A 12 -23.28 47.40 0.38
N ILE A 13 -22.04 47.85 0.17
CA ILE A 13 -21.70 48.93 -0.76
C ILE A 13 -20.99 48.36 -1.99
N HIS A 14 -21.48 48.70 -3.18
CA HIS A 14 -20.71 48.53 -4.42
C HIS A 14 -19.39 49.30 -4.33
N LYS A 15 -18.25 48.61 -4.43
CA LYS A 15 -16.94 49.24 -4.58
C LYS A 15 -16.32 48.85 -5.92
N LYS A 16 -16.57 49.67 -6.94
CA LYS A 16 -15.83 49.60 -8.21
C LYS A 16 -14.34 49.82 -7.94
N ILE A 17 -13.49 48.88 -8.35
CA ILE A 17 -12.05 49.10 -8.48
C ILE A 17 -11.73 49.43 -9.94
N LYS A 18 -10.80 50.37 -10.16
CA LYS A 18 -10.42 50.89 -11.48
C LYS A 18 -9.07 50.29 -11.89
N HIS A 19 -8.90 50.02 -13.18
CA HIS A 19 -7.61 49.64 -13.78
C HIS A 19 -6.53 50.74 -13.69
N SER A 20 -5.31 50.28 -13.98
CA SER A 20 -4.08 51.00 -14.34
C SER A 20 -3.16 51.46 -13.20
N LYS A 21 -2.06 50.71 -13.06
CA LYS A 21 -0.71 51.26 -12.88
C LYS A 21 0.17 50.63 -13.96
N LYS A 22 0.98 51.45 -14.64
CA LYS A 22 1.98 50.98 -15.61
C LYS A 22 3.24 50.55 -14.88
N ILE A 23 3.82 49.43 -15.29
CA ILE A 23 5.18 48.98 -14.93
C ILE A 23 6.05 49.15 -16.18
N PRO A 24 7.32 49.63 -16.08
CA PRO A 24 8.12 49.97 -17.25
C PRO A 24 8.71 48.73 -17.93
N VAL A 25 8.59 48.67 -19.26
CA VAL A 25 9.19 47.62 -20.10
C VAL A 25 10.71 47.82 -20.21
N LYS A 26 11.50 46.82 -19.81
CA LYS A 26 12.89 46.68 -20.26
C LYS A 26 12.89 46.13 -21.69
N LYS A 27 13.71 46.69 -22.58
CA LYS A 27 14.00 46.08 -23.88
C LYS A 27 14.85 44.82 -23.67
N TYR A 28 14.36 43.69 -24.18
CA TYR A 28 15.16 42.51 -24.49
C TYR A 28 15.28 42.41 -26.02
N ASP A 29 16.40 41.85 -26.50
CA ASP A 29 16.73 41.76 -27.92
C ASP A 29 16.41 40.35 -28.41
N VAL A 30 15.38 40.21 -29.25
CA VAL A 30 14.60 38.95 -29.38
C VAL A 30 15.18 37.97 -30.41
N GLU A 31 16.07 38.42 -31.30
CA GLU A 31 16.44 37.68 -32.52
C GLU A 31 17.46 36.53 -32.35
N LYS A 32 18.04 36.29 -31.15
CA LYS A 32 19.21 35.40 -31.03
C LYS A 32 19.13 34.15 -30.14
N GLU A 33 18.19 34.05 -29.20
CA GLU A 33 18.15 32.87 -28.29
C GLU A 33 17.00 31.90 -28.56
N ILE A 34 15.88 32.35 -29.15
CA ILE A 34 14.73 31.49 -29.48
C ILE A 34 15.05 30.50 -30.63
N PHE A 35 15.96 30.87 -31.53
CA PHE A 35 16.24 30.10 -32.76
C PHE A 35 16.92 28.74 -32.55
N LYS A 36 17.60 28.50 -31.42
CA LYS A 36 18.26 27.21 -31.15
C LYS A 36 17.33 26.10 -30.63
N PRO A 37 16.50 26.32 -29.59
CA PRO A 37 15.60 25.27 -29.10
C PRO A 37 14.57 24.84 -30.14
N ALA A 38 13.94 25.79 -30.87
CA ALA A 38 12.90 25.47 -31.85
C ALA A 38 13.34 24.49 -32.95
N ILE A 39 14.56 24.63 -33.47
CA ILE A 39 15.12 23.75 -34.51
C ILE A 39 15.38 22.33 -33.95
N ILE A 40 15.79 22.22 -32.69
CA ILE A 40 16.03 20.92 -32.03
C ILE A 40 14.69 20.19 -31.79
N THR A 41 13.66 20.92 -31.33
CA THR A 41 12.32 20.36 -31.10
C THR A 41 11.66 19.90 -32.40
N PHE A 42 11.74 20.67 -33.49
CA PHE A 42 11.21 20.25 -34.80
C PHE A 42 11.90 18.98 -35.34
N GLY A 43 13.22 18.89 -35.18
CA GLY A 43 13.97 17.68 -35.54
C GLY A 43 13.58 16.45 -34.73
N ILE A 44 13.21 16.60 -33.45
CA ILE A 44 12.77 15.50 -32.59
C ILE A 44 11.39 14.97 -33.01
N ILE A 45 10.44 15.88 -33.30
CA ILE A 45 9.05 15.51 -33.68
C ILE A 45 9.03 14.71 -35.00
N LEU A 46 9.79 15.15 -36.01
CA LEU A 46 9.89 14.43 -37.28
C LEU A 46 10.55 13.05 -37.12
N VAL A 47 11.58 12.91 -36.29
CA VAL A 47 12.20 11.60 -36.00
C VAL A 47 11.22 10.66 -35.29
N VAL A 48 10.39 11.16 -34.37
CA VAL A 48 9.33 10.36 -33.73
C VAL A 48 8.26 9.93 -34.75
N LEU A 49 7.86 10.82 -35.66
CA LEU A 49 6.91 10.51 -36.73
C LEU A 49 7.44 9.42 -37.69
N PHE A 50 8.71 9.49 -38.08
CA PHE A 50 9.34 8.48 -38.94
C PHE A 50 9.51 7.12 -38.24
N ILE A 51 9.82 7.11 -36.93
CA ILE A 51 9.86 5.88 -36.12
C ILE A 51 8.45 5.25 -36.02
N ALA A 52 7.40 6.07 -35.83
CA ALA A 52 6.02 5.60 -35.80
C ALA A 52 5.54 5.01 -37.14
N LEU A 53 6.12 5.47 -38.25
CA LEU A 53 5.90 4.94 -39.61
C LEU A 53 6.86 3.79 -39.98
N GLY A 54 7.70 3.32 -39.06
CA GLY A 54 8.59 2.16 -39.24
C GLY A 54 9.84 2.42 -40.10
N ILE A 55 10.21 3.69 -40.33
CA ILE A 55 11.32 4.10 -41.20
C ILE A 55 12.61 4.15 -40.39
N SER A 56 13.70 3.60 -40.93
CA SER A 56 14.96 3.48 -40.20
C SER A 56 15.74 4.80 -40.20
N LYS A 57 16.48 5.05 -39.12
CA LYS A 57 17.39 6.20 -39.00
C LYS A 57 18.55 6.18 -40.03
N ASN A 58 18.69 5.09 -40.77
CA ASN A 58 19.67 4.94 -41.85
C ASN A 58 19.11 5.28 -43.25
N ASP A 59 17.81 5.55 -43.38
CA ASP A 59 17.14 5.75 -44.69
C ASP A 59 17.09 7.22 -45.15
N PHE A 60 17.65 8.14 -44.33
CA PHE A 60 17.69 9.58 -44.61
C PHE A 60 19.00 10.23 -44.15
N SER A 61 19.36 11.34 -44.78
CA SER A 61 20.46 12.21 -44.37
C SER A 61 20.03 13.68 -44.33
N ILE A 62 20.61 14.46 -43.41
CA ILE A 62 20.41 15.90 -43.26
C ILE A 62 21.73 16.58 -43.65
N GLU A 63 21.74 17.30 -44.77
CA GLU A 63 22.87 18.12 -45.22
C GLU A 63 22.48 19.61 -45.16
N ASP A 64 23.30 20.41 -44.47
CA ASP A 64 23.32 21.88 -44.35
C ASP A 64 21.98 22.67 -44.25
N LEU A 65 21.78 23.28 -43.08
CA LEU A 65 20.81 24.35 -42.84
C LEU A 65 21.36 25.70 -43.38
N ASP A 66 20.92 26.12 -44.57
CA ASP A 66 21.15 27.49 -45.06
C ASP A 66 20.02 28.43 -44.63
N VAL A 67 20.34 29.72 -44.49
CA VAL A 67 19.63 30.70 -43.63
C VAL A 67 18.44 31.36 -44.35
N ASN A 68 17.68 30.60 -45.15
CA ASN A 68 16.51 31.07 -45.90
C ASN A 68 15.37 30.03 -45.91
N ASP A 69 14.75 29.81 -44.73
CA ASP A 69 13.41 29.23 -44.52
C ASP A 69 13.00 27.89 -45.18
N GLU A 70 13.93 27.12 -45.78
CA GLU A 70 13.65 25.76 -46.31
C GLU A 70 14.55 24.70 -45.64
N ILE A 71 13.93 23.67 -45.04
CA ILE A 71 14.63 22.46 -44.55
C ILE A 71 14.45 21.34 -45.56
N THR A 72 15.51 20.98 -46.28
CA THR A 72 15.47 19.93 -47.30
C THR A 72 15.88 18.58 -46.72
N PHE A 73 15.04 17.55 -46.89
CA PHE A 73 15.35 16.16 -46.52
C PHE A 73 15.55 15.30 -47.77
N LYS A 74 16.64 14.52 -47.82
CA LYS A 74 16.83 13.46 -48.81
C LYS A 74 16.33 12.12 -48.29
N ILE A 75 15.47 11.47 -49.07
CA ILE A 75 15.00 10.11 -48.84
C ILE A 75 15.60 9.24 -49.95
N ASP A 76 16.43 8.27 -49.58
CA ASP A 76 17.18 7.45 -50.54
C ASP A 76 16.44 6.13 -50.91
N ASN A 77 15.21 5.93 -50.43
CA ASN A 77 14.40 4.74 -50.68
C ASN A 77 13.21 5.01 -51.61
N ASN A 78 13.23 4.39 -52.79
CA ASN A 78 12.25 4.61 -53.86
C ASN A 78 10.85 4.03 -53.61
N GLU A 79 10.68 3.01 -52.75
CA GLU A 79 9.34 2.45 -52.46
C GLU A 79 8.51 3.39 -51.57
N LEU A 80 9.18 4.13 -50.68
CA LEU A 80 8.57 5.10 -49.77
C LEU A 80 7.89 6.28 -50.49
N SER A 81 8.48 6.69 -51.63
CA SER A 81 7.98 7.78 -52.49
C SER A 81 6.56 7.56 -53.00
N GLY A 82 6.16 6.30 -53.22
CA GLY A 82 4.83 5.95 -53.71
C GLY A 82 3.73 6.13 -52.65
N VAL A 83 4.01 5.79 -51.39
CA VAL A 83 3.01 5.78 -50.30
C VAL A 83 2.59 7.20 -49.90
N ILE A 84 3.52 8.16 -49.96
CA ILE A 84 3.25 9.56 -49.59
C ILE A 84 2.31 10.24 -50.62
N LYS A 85 2.31 9.80 -51.90
CA LYS A 85 1.48 10.39 -52.97
C LYS A 85 -0.03 10.13 -52.83
N GLU A 86 -0.46 9.19 -51.97
CA GLU A 86 -1.87 8.81 -51.86
C GLU A 86 -2.63 9.46 -50.67
N LEU A 87 -1.92 10.18 -49.78
CA LEU A 87 -2.44 10.60 -48.48
C LEU A 87 -2.77 12.09 -48.31
N LEU A 88 -2.45 12.97 -49.26
CA LEU A 88 -2.55 14.44 -49.07
C LEU A 88 -3.19 15.16 -50.27
N PRO A 89 -4.36 15.82 -50.11
CA PRO A 89 -4.93 16.74 -51.09
C PRO A 89 -4.23 18.13 -51.05
N GLU A 90 -4.09 18.77 -52.21
CA GLU A 90 -3.43 20.08 -52.33
C GLU A 90 -4.25 21.26 -51.76
N GLN A 91 -3.75 21.92 -50.70
CA GLN A 91 -3.50 23.37 -50.71
C GLN A 91 -2.67 23.90 -49.53
N GLU A 92 -1.70 24.79 -49.85
CA GLU A 92 -0.88 25.69 -49.01
C GLU A 92 0.05 25.06 -47.95
N ALA A 93 1.38 25.13 -48.17
CA ALA A 93 2.28 24.09 -47.66
C ALA A 93 3.82 24.35 -47.79
N CYS A 94 4.64 23.58 -47.03
CA CYS A 94 6.12 23.52 -47.10
C CYS A 94 6.66 22.54 -48.16
N ILE A 95 7.76 22.89 -48.85
CA ILE A 95 8.31 22.16 -50.02
C ILE A 95 9.35 21.09 -49.61
N VAL A 96 9.24 19.88 -50.18
CA VAL A 96 10.23 18.79 -50.12
C VAL A 96 10.61 18.38 -51.55
N GLU A 97 11.91 18.30 -51.88
CA GLU A 97 12.39 17.95 -53.22
C GLU A 97 12.97 16.52 -53.26
N THR A 98 12.44 15.69 -54.15
CA THR A 98 12.80 14.26 -54.27
C THR A 98 14.12 14.02 -55.02
N SER A 99 14.69 12.82 -54.89
CA SER A 99 15.91 12.39 -55.61
C SER A 99 15.81 12.41 -57.15
N THR A 100 14.60 12.60 -57.70
CA THR A 100 14.34 12.80 -59.14
C THR A 100 14.11 14.27 -59.53
N GLY A 101 14.15 15.21 -58.59
CA GLY A 101 13.99 16.65 -58.82
C GLY A 101 12.52 17.15 -58.83
N GLU A 102 11.58 16.37 -58.30
CA GLU A 102 10.16 16.76 -58.21
C GLU A 102 9.82 17.23 -56.78
N ARG A 103 9.06 18.34 -56.66
CA ARG A 103 8.72 19.04 -55.41
C ARG A 103 7.32 18.64 -54.91
N VAL A 104 7.18 18.41 -53.60
CA VAL A 104 5.94 17.99 -52.90
C VAL A 104 5.68 18.90 -51.70
N THR A 105 4.42 19.12 -51.33
CA THR A 105 4.02 20.18 -50.39
C THR A 105 3.11 19.69 -49.25
N ILE A 106 3.44 19.95 -47.97
CA ILE A 106 2.65 19.57 -46.76
C ILE A 106 2.02 20.79 -46.01
N PRO A 107 0.71 20.79 -45.64
CA PRO A 107 0.02 21.87 -44.92
C PRO A 107 0.19 21.88 -43.39
N ILE A 108 -0.01 23.05 -42.74
CA ILE A 108 0.36 23.33 -41.33
C ILE A 108 -0.85 23.79 -40.45
N SER A 109 -2.11 23.50 -40.81
CA SER A 109 -3.27 24.03 -40.06
C SER A 109 -3.50 23.40 -38.68
N ASP A 110 -2.98 22.20 -38.42
CA ASP A 110 -3.42 21.36 -37.29
C ASP A 110 -2.34 21.17 -36.20
N ILE A 111 -1.23 21.94 -36.24
CA ILE A 111 -0.08 21.79 -35.31
C ILE A 111 -0.09 22.84 -34.18
N THR A 112 -0.98 23.83 -34.21
CA THR A 112 -0.95 24.97 -33.27
C THR A 112 -1.53 24.72 -31.86
N GLU A 113 -1.94 23.50 -31.52
CA GLU A 113 -2.32 23.13 -30.13
C GLU A 113 -1.63 21.85 -29.63
N ILE A 114 -0.29 21.80 -29.78
CA ILE A 114 0.53 20.98 -28.88
C ILE A 114 1.32 21.93 -27.97
N LYS A 115 0.73 22.27 -26.81
CA LYS A 115 1.47 22.93 -25.74
C LYS A 115 2.59 21.98 -25.28
N SER A 116 3.83 22.45 -25.31
CA SER A 116 4.93 21.75 -24.64
C SER A 116 4.69 21.69 -23.13
N PRO A 117 5.09 20.61 -22.43
CA PRO A 117 4.95 20.52 -20.96
C PRO A 117 5.62 21.66 -20.18
N ASP A 118 6.56 22.38 -20.79
CA ASP A 118 7.32 23.47 -20.16
C ASP A 118 6.64 24.86 -20.23
N GLU A 119 5.41 24.97 -20.76
CA GLU A 119 4.60 26.21 -20.75
C GLU A 119 3.25 26.03 -20.01
N PHE A 120 3.28 25.47 -18.80
CA PHE A 120 2.24 25.81 -17.82
C PHE A 120 2.41 27.27 -17.40
N SER A 121 1.32 28.04 -17.43
CA SER A 121 1.36 29.46 -17.08
C SER A 121 1.76 29.65 -15.62
N ASP A 122 2.79 30.47 -15.41
CA ASP A 122 3.37 30.90 -14.13
C ASP A 122 2.28 31.15 -13.04
N GLY A 123 1.99 30.11 -12.24
CA GLY A 123 1.10 30.16 -11.08
C GLY A 123 -0.13 29.24 -11.05
N MET A 124 -0.51 28.51 -12.11
CA MET A 124 -1.71 27.63 -12.08
C MET A 124 -1.35 26.16 -11.81
N VAL A 125 -2.10 25.51 -10.90
CA VAL A 125 -1.96 24.08 -10.59
C VAL A 125 -3.02 23.27 -11.35
N VAL A 126 -2.65 22.13 -11.91
CA VAL A 126 -3.57 21.22 -12.63
C VAL A 126 -3.67 19.90 -11.89
N LEU A 127 -4.88 19.52 -11.49
CA LEU A 127 -5.21 18.22 -10.91
C LEU A 127 -6.07 17.44 -11.93
N ASP A 128 -5.53 16.36 -12.49
CA ASP A 128 -6.27 15.50 -13.42
C ASP A 128 -6.71 14.21 -12.70
N MET A 129 -8.00 13.88 -12.78
CA MET A 129 -8.56 12.70 -12.16
C MET A 129 -9.31 11.83 -13.18
N TYR A 130 -8.89 10.58 -13.27
CA TYR A 130 -9.40 9.59 -14.22
C TYR A 130 -10.19 8.52 -13.45
N VAL A 131 -11.49 8.43 -13.70
CA VAL A 131 -12.48 7.80 -12.82
C VAL A 131 -13.55 7.04 -13.62
N MET A 132 -14.43 6.32 -12.93
CA MET A 132 -15.70 5.83 -13.48
C MET A 132 -16.81 6.27 -12.52
N SER A 133 -17.92 6.82 -13.02
CA SER A 133 -18.92 7.51 -12.19
C SER A 133 -19.60 6.64 -11.11
N GLN A 134 -19.54 5.31 -11.20
CA GLN A 134 -20.06 4.40 -10.17
C GLN A 134 -18.97 3.71 -9.32
N CYS A 135 -17.71 4.11 -9.46
CA CYS A 135 -16.61 3.56 -8.69
C CYS A 135 -16.57 4.14 -7.26
N PRO A 136 -16.69 3.33 -6.18
CA PRO A 136 -16.65 3.84 -4.81
C PRO A 136 -15.35 4.58 -4.45
N TYR A 137 -14.22 4.17 -5.03
CA TYR A 137 -12.92 4.82 -4.80
C TYR A 137 -12.76 6.11 -5.61
N GLY A 138 -13.40 6.21 -6.79
CA GLY A 138 -13.45 7.43 -7.59
C GLY A 138 -14.26 8.49 -6.86
N VAL A 139 -15.50 8.14 -6.50
CA VAL A 139 -16.42 8.92 -5.67
C VAL A 139 -15.76 9.45 -4.39
N GLN A 140 -14.96 8.63 -3.69
CA GLN A 140 -14.19 9.09 -2.53
C GLN A 140 -13.20 10.19 -2.90
N ALA A 141 -12.39 9.97 -3.94
CA ALA A 141 -11.36 10.91 -4.36
C ALA A 141 -11.94 12.22 -4.88
N GLU A 142 -12.99 12.17 -5.70
CA GLU A 142 -13.72 13.34 -6.21
C GLU A 142 -14.26 14.20 -5.06
N ASN A 143 -14.99 13.58 -4.12
CA ASN A 143 -15.60 14.29 -3.00
C ASN A 143 -14.58 15.03 -2.13
N GLU A 144 -13.39 14.45 -1.96
CA GLU A 144 -12.31 15.02 -1.14
C GLU A 144 -11.45 16.01 -1.93
N ALA A 145 -11.21 15.77 -3.22
CA ALA A 145 -10.53 16.69 -4.13
C ALA A 145 -11.34 17.98 -4.32
N ILE A 146 -12.66 17.89 -4.56
CA ILE A 146 -13.53 19.08 -4.72
C ILE A 146 -13.48 19.97 -3.48
N LYS A 147 -13.46 19.40 -2.27
CA LYS A 147 -13.33 20.17 -1.02
C LYS A 147 -11.97 20.87 -0.93
N ALA A 148 -10.90 20.21 -1.39
CA ALA A 148 -9.56 20.77 -1.41
C ALA A 148 -9.43 21.89 -2.44
N VAL A 149 -9.78 21.63 -3.71
CA VAL A 149 -9.74 22.57 -4.85
C VAL A 149 -10.51 23.85 -4.54
N ARG A 150 -11.69 23.75 -3.92
CA ARG A 150 -12.51 24.92 -3.48
C ARG A 150 -11.79 25.89 -2.52
N ARG A 151 -10.64 25.52 -1.94
CA ARG A 151 -9.81 26.43 -1.12
C ARG A 151 -8.94 27.37 -1.95
N PHE A 152 -8.74 27.06 -3.23
CA PHE A 152 -7.79 27.73 -4.12
C PHE A 152 -8.46 28.58 -5.22
N GLU A 153 -9.79 28.72 -5.16
CA GLU A 153 -10.60 29.47 -6.12
C GLU A 153 -10.28 29.07 -7.57
N ASP A 154 -9.82 30.02 -8.40
CA ASP A 154 -9.51 29.80 -9.82
C ASP A 154 -8.03 29.41 -10.08
N ASP A 155 -7.19 29.30 -9.04
CA ASP A 155 -5.76 29.02 -9.17
C ASP A 155 -5.44 27.50 -9.27
N VAL A 156 -6.45 26.64 -9.13
CA VAL A 156 -6.36 25.18 -9.36
C VAL A 156 -7.40 24.75 -10.40
N GLU A 157 -6.92 24.34 -11.57
CA GLU A 157 -7.72 23.63 -12.57
C GLU A 157 -7.88 22.16 -12.13
N TYR A 158 -9.12 21.65 -12.13
CA TYR A 158 -9.42 20.28 -11.71
C TYR A 158 -10.24 19.56 -12.78
N ASN A 159 -9.56 18.70 -13.53
CA ASN A 159 -10.12 17.97 -14.65
C ASN A 159 -10.60 16.58 -14.20
N ILE A 160 -11.77 16.18 -14.69
CA ILE A 160 -12.33 14.84 -14.46
C ILE A 160 -12.56 14.17 -15.82
N HIS A 161 -11.98 12.99 -15.99
CA HIS A 161 -12.08 12.16 -17.20
C HIS A 161 -12.62 10.76 -16.85
N PHE A 162 -13.51 10.25 -17.68
CA PHE A 162 -14.18 8.96 -17.52
C PHE A 162 -13.48 7.83 -18.28
N ILE A 163 -13.09 6.79 -17.53
CA ILE A 163 -12.48 5.55 -18.00
C ILE A 163 -13.59 4.66 -18.58
N VAL A 164 -13.81 4.80 -19.88
CA VAL A 164 -14.66 3.91 -20.67
C VAL A 164 -13.82 3.17 -21.70
N ASN A 165 -14.43 2.21 -22.40
CA ASN A 165 -13.82 1.55 -23.55
C ASN A 165 -14.79 1.59 -24.74
N SER A 166 -14.35 2.06 -25.89
CA SER A 166 -15.11 2.01 -27.14
C SER A 166 -15.43 0.56 -27.56
N GLN A 167 -16.67 0.32 -27.97
CA GLN A 167 -17.16 -0.94 -28.51
C GLN A 167 -18.11 -0.69 -29.70
N GLY A 168 -17.52 -0.56 -30.90
CA GLY A 168 -18.27 -0.21 -32.11
C GLY A 168 -18.65 1.28 -32.09
N GLU A 169 -19.96 1.57 -32.17
CA GLU A 169 -20.48 2.95 -32.05
C GLU A 169 -20.81 3.35 -30.61
N GLY A 170 -20.78 2.42 -29.65
CA GLY A 170 -21.06 2.67 -28.22
C GLY A 170 -19.83 2.48 -27.33
N PHE A 171 -20.04 2.55 -26.02
CA PHE A 171 -19.01 2.38 -25.00
C PHE A 171 -19.41 1.30 -23.99
N ARG A 172 -18.43 0.80 -23.23
CA ARG A 172 -18.61 -0.07 -22.06
C ARG A 172 -17.80 0.48 -20.89
N SER A 173 -18.32 0.32 -19.68
CA SER A 173 -17.60 0.57 -18.41
C SER A 173 -17.79 -0.61 -17.45
N LEU A 174 -17.02 -0.65 -16.35
CA LEU A 174 -16.95 -1.82 -15.46
C LEU A 174 -18.25 -2.08 -14.69
N HIS A 175 -19.05 -1.05 -14.38
CA HIS A 175 -20.36 -1.19 -13.73
C HIS A 175 -21.53 -1.23 -14.75
N GLY A 176 -21.22 -1.27 -16.05
CA GLY A 176 -22.19 -1.49 -17.13
C GLY A 176 -22.78 -0.20 -17.72
N GLN A 177 -23.91 -0.33 -18.42
CA GLN A 177 -24.47 0.75 -19.25
C GLN A 177 -24.89 1.98 -18.41
N ALA A 178 -25.43 1.78 -17.21
CA ALA A 178 -25.85 2.90 -16.35
C ALA A 178 -24.69 3.79 -15.86
N GLU A 179 -23.45 3.29 -15.92
CA GLU A 179 -22.24 4.08 -15.68
C GLU A 179 -21.88 4.88 -16.94
N VAL A 180 -21.86 4.25 -18.12
CA VAL A 180 -21.67 4.93 -19.41
C VAL A 180 -22.68 6.04 -19.64
N ASP A 181 -23.96 5.80 -19.33
CA ASP A 181 -25.05 6.77 -19.48
C ASP A 181 -24.86 7.98 -18.54
N GLU A 182 -24.22 7.77 -17.38
CA GLU A 182 -23.88 8.84 -16.44
C GLU A 182 -22.59 9.55 -16.81
N ASP A 183 -21.53 8.83 -17.19
CA ASP A 183 -20.28 9.41 -17.70
C ASP A 183 -20.60 10.38 -18.87
N MET A 184 -21.51 9.97 -19.76
CA MET A 184 -22.02 10.79 -20.87
C MET A 184 -22.87 11.99 -20.41
N ARG A 185 -23.65 11.88 -19.32
CA ARG A 185 -24.31 13.03 -18.69
C ARG A 185 -23.28 14.00 -18.10
N GLN A 186 -22.25 13.50 -17.44
CA GLN A 186 -21.26 14.32 -16.74
C GLN A 186 -20.39 15.12 -17.71
N VAL A 187 -19.89 14.52 -18.81
CA VAL A 187 -19.17 15.30 -19.83
C VAL A 187 -20.04 16.40 -20.47
N CYS A 188 -21.34 16.15 -20.63
CA CYS A 188 -22.29 17.17 -21.07
C CYS A 188 -22.56 18.25 -20.01
N ILE A 189 -22.52 17.94 -18.71
CA ILE A 189 -22.65 18.92 -17.63
C ILE A 189 -21.36 19.75 -17.49
N GLN A 190 -20.18 19.15 -17.69
CA GLN A 190 -18.89 19.87 -17.75
C GLN A 190 -18.90 20.92 -18.88
N GLU A 191 -19.35 20.55 -20.08
CA GLU A 191 -19.45 21.45 -21.24
C GLU A 191 -20.50 22.56 -21.04
N LEU A 192 -21.71 22.22 -20.57
CA LEU A 192 -22.84 23.17 -20.50
C LEU A 192 -22.85 24.02 -19.23
N ASN A 193 -22.40 23.47 -18.11
CA ASN A 193 -22.59 24.01 -16.77
C ASN A 193 -21.36 23.80 -15.85
N PRO A 194 -20.13 24.20 -16.24
CA PRO A 194 -18.91 23.94 -15.47
C PRO A 194 -19.00 24.50 -14.03
N ASP A 195 -19.53 25.72 -13.86
CA ASP A 195 -19.77 26.35 -12.55
C ASP A 195 -20.64 25.52 -11.58
N LEU A 196 -21.52 24.66 -12.12
CA LEU A 196 -22.43 23.81 -11.33
C LEU A 196 -21.94 22.37 -11.21
N TYR A 197 -20.93 21.96 -11.98
CA TYR A 197 -20.53 20.56 -12.10
C TYR A 197 -20.08 19.96 -10.77
N TYR A 198 -19.30 20.68 -9.95
CA TYR A 198 -18.88 20.19 -8.64
C TYR A 198 -20.04 20.04 -7.63
N ASP A 199 -21.04 20.94 -7.65
CA ASP A 199 -22.23 20.80 -6.79
C ASP A 199 -23.14 19.67 -7.28
N TYR A 200 -23.22 19.45 -8.60
CA TYR A 200 -23.88 18.28 -9.17
C TYR A 200 -23.19 16.99 -8.72
N LEU A 201 -21.87 16.89 -8.89
CA LEU A 201 -21.09 15.69 -8.62
C LEU A 201 -21.11 15.33 -7.13
N LEU A 202 -20.91 16.31 -6.23
CA LEU A 202 -21.06 16.10 -4.78
C LEU A 202 -22.45 15.58 -4.40
N CYS A 203 -23.52 16.05 -5.08
CA CYS A 203 -24.86 15.51 -4.89
C CYS A 203 -25.00 14.11 -5.46
N PHE A 204 -24.53 13.86 -6.68
CA PHE A 204 -24.61 12.56 -7.35
C PHE A 204 -23.95 11.47 -6.51
N ASN A 205 -22.77 11.78 -5.99
CA ASN A 205 -21.94 10.91 -5.18
C ASN A 205 -22.56 10.47 -3.84
N GLU A 206 -23.62 11.12 -3.35
CA GLU A 206 -24.41 10.61 -2.21
C GLU A 206 -25.04 9.23 -2.49
N ASN A 207 -25.35 8.92 -3.75
CA ASN A 207 -26.01 7.66 -4.15
C ASN A 207 -25.67 7.27 -5.61
N TYR A 208 -24.38 7.24 -5.94
CA TYR A 208 -23.84 6.96 -7.28
C TYR A 208 -24.36 5.68 -7.95
N ARG A 209 -24.88 4.70 -7.18
CA ARG A 209 -25.40 3.42 -7.68
C ARG A 209 -26.80 3.50 -8.29
N ASP A 210 -27.55 4.56 -8.02
CA ASP A 210 -28.92 4.78 -8.50
C ASP A 210 -28.94 5.94 -9.51
N ALA A 211 -28.11 5.81 -10.55
CA ALA A 211 -27.71 6.92 -11.42
C ALA A 211 -28.90 7.71 -12.00
N GLU A 212 -29.93 7.04 -12.52
CA GLU A 212 -31.12 7.71 -13.11
C GLU A 212 -31.91 8.55 -12.10
N SER A 213 -32.18 7.98 -10.93
CA SER A 213 -32.90 8.63 -9.82
C SER A 213 -32.10 9.82 -9.30
N GLN A 214 -30.80 9.60 -9.11
CA GLN A 214 -29.88 10.57 -8.53
C GLN A 214 -29.56 11.72 -9.49
N TYR A 215 -29.32 11.46 -10.78
CA TYR A 215 -29.20 12.50 -11.82
C TYR A 215 -30.41 13.43 -11.78
N SER A 216 -31.63 12.88 -11.84
CA SER A 216 -32.84 13.71 -11.86
C SER A 216 -32.97 14.58 -10.60
N LYS A 217 -32.70 14.02 -9.41
CA LYS A 217 -32.70 14.74 -8.13
C LYS A 217 -31.65 15.85 -8.12
N CYS A 218 -30.40 15.54 -8.48
CA CYS A 218 -29.27 16.43 -8.34
C CYS A 218 -29.28 17.55 -9.37
N ALA A 219 -29.66 17.27 -10.62
CA ALA A 219 -29.87 18.31 -11.63
C ALA A 219 -30.99 19.30 -11.22
N ASP A 220 -32.11 18.82 -10.66
CA ASP A 220 -33.17 19.69 -10.12
C ASP A 220 -32.70 20.49 -8.88
N GLN A 221 -31.80 19.91 -8.06
CA GLN A 221 -31.27 20.55 -6.85
C GLN A 221 -30.32 21.71 -7.17
N VAL A 222 -29.42 21.55 -8.14
CA VAL A 222 -28.42 22.58 -8.52
C VAL A 222 -28.89 23.50 -9.65
N GLY A 223 -29.94 23.13 -10.38
CA GLY A 223 -30.55 23.94 -11.44
C GLY A 223 -30.03 23.67 -12.85
N ILE A 224 -29.54 22.46 -13.12
CA ILE A 224 -29.12 22.02 -14.46
C ILE A 224 -30.36 21.78 -15.34
N ASP A 225 -30.35 22.30 -16.57
CA ASP A 225 -31.42 22.03 -17.54
C ASP A 225 -31.26 20.62 -18.13
N LYS A 226 -32.00 19.66 -17.56
CA LYS A 226 -32.04 18.27 -18.01
C LYS A 226 -32.39 18.10 -19.50
N LYS A 227 -33.11 19.06 -20.10
CA LYS A 227 -33.40 19.04 -21.54
C LYS A 227 -32.16 19.44 -22.35
N ALA A 228 -31.42 20.44 -21.90
CA ALA A 228 -30.15 20.83 -22.53
C ALA A 228 -29.12 19.69 -22.45
N VAL A 229 -29.00 19.01 -21.30
CA VAL A 229 -28.14 17.82 -21.14
C VAL A 229 -28.57 16.70 -22.09
N SER A 230 -29.87 16.40 -22.20
CA SER A 230 -30.37 15.41 -23.17
C SER A 230 -30.07 15.79 -24.63
N THR A 231 -30.14 17.08 -24.99
CA THR A 231 -29.76 17.55 -26.34
C THR A 231 -28.25 17.42 -26.56
N CYS A 232 -27.42 17.74 -25.57
CA CYS A 232 -25.97 17.52 -25.65
C CYS A 232 -25.62 16.03 -25.82
N ILE A 233 -26.30 15.13 -25.11
CA ILE A 233 -26.13 13.68 -25.26
C ILE A 233 -26.38 13.25 -26.71
N ASP A 234 -27.52 13.67 -27.28
CA ASP A 234 -27.92 13.32 -28.64
C ASP A 234 -27.00 13.91 -29.73
N GLU A 235 -26.49 15.14 -29.53
CA GLU A 235 -25.71 15.88 -30.54
C GLU A 235 -24.18 15.70 -30.41
N ARG A 236 -23.65 15.57 -29.18
CA ARG A 236 -22.20 15.61 -28.87
C ARG A 236 -21.74 14.61 -27.81
N GLY A 237 -22.62 13.89 -27.11
CA GLY A 237 -22.23 12.99 -26.01
C GLY A 237 -21.17 11.95 -26.39
N VAL A 238 -21.27 11.39 -27.60
CA VAL A 238 -20.29 10.43 -28.15
C VAL A 238 -18.94 11.08 -28.50
N GLU A 239 -18.93 12.35 -28.92
CA GLU A 239 -17.70 13.12 -29.18
C GLU A 239 -16.97 13.42 -27.86
N LEU A 240 -17.69 13.97 -26.88
CA LEU A 240 -17.15 14.35 -25.57
C LEU A 240 -16.64 13.13 -24.80
N LEU A 241 -17.38 12.02 -24.78
CA LEU A 241 -16.96 10.81 -24.08
C LEU A 241 -15.80 10.10 -24.79
N LYS A 242 -15.64 10.25 -26.12
CA LYS A 242 -14.43 9.81 -26.84
C LYS A 242 -13.20 10.66 -26.54
N ALA A 243 -13.36 11.98 -26.39
CA ALA A 243 -12.27 12.86 -25.96
C ALA A 243 -11.80 12.47 -24.54
N SER A 244 -12.74 12.20 -23.64
CA SER A 244 -12.48 11.65 -22.31
C SER A 244 -11.76 10.29 -22.36
N GLU A 245 -12.22 9.35 -23.19
CA GLU A 245 -11.55 8.06 -23.39
C GLU A 245 -10.09 8.26 -23.88
N ALA A 246 -9.87 9.16 -24.84
CA ALA A 246 -8.55 9.45 -25.37
C ALA A 246 -7.57 9.97 -24.29
N GLU A 247 -8.03 10.84 -23.38
CA GLU A 247 -7.23 11.29 -22.24
C GLU A 247 -6.89 10.14 -21.27
N THR A 248 -7.84 9.26 -20.96
CA THR A 248 -7.56 8.08 -20.13
C THR A 248 -6.55 7.14 -20.79
N ALA A 249 -6.63 6.98 -22.11
CA ALA A 249 -5.70 6.15 -22.88
C ALA A 249 -4.30 6.79 -22.95
N ARG A 250 -4.20 8.13 -23.08
CA ARG A 250 -2.95 8.90 -23.11
C ARG A 250 -2.10 8.67 -21.87
N VAL A 251 -2.72 8.60 -20.69
CA VAL A 251 -2.02 8.37 -19.41
C VAL A 251 -2.02 6.90 -18.95
N GLY A 252 -2.67 6.00 -19.69
CA GLY A 252 -2.79 4.59 -19.31
C GLY A 252 -3.68 4.33 -18.08
N ALA A 253 -4.66 5.20 -17.82
CA ALA A 253 -5.57 5.10 -16.68
C ALA A 253 -6.56 3.91 -16.81
N GLY A 254 -6.11 2.71 -16.45
CA GLY A 254 -6.92 1.50 -16.41
C GLY A 254 -7.69 1.25 -15.10
N ALA A 255 -7.53 2.10 -14.10
CA ALA A 255 -8.13 1.94 -12.77
C ALA A 255 -8.68 3.26 -12.21
N SER A 256 -9.80 3.21 -11.51
CA SER A 256 -10.45 4.37 -10.91
C SER A 256 -10.21 4.43 -9.39
N PRO A 257 -9.74 5.56 -8.83
CA PRO A 257 -9.21 6.73 -9.51
C PRO A 257 -7.73 6.51 -9.88
N THR A 258 -7.34 6.98 -11.06
CA THR A 258 -5.95 7.33 -11.38
C THR A 258 -5.85 8.86 -11.29
N ILE A 259 -4.79 9.39 -10.70
CA ILE A 259 -4.69 10.81 -10.35
C ILE A 259 -3.32 11.35 -10.76
N TYR A 260 -3.30 12.53 -11.37
CA TYR A 260 -2.08 13.27 -11.70
C TYR A 260 -2.18 14.71 -11.17
N LEU A 261 -1.04 15.28 -10.77
CA LEU A 261 -0.92 16.66 -10.29
C LEU A 261 0.25 17.32 -11.04
N ASN A 262 0.00 18.39 -11.77
CA ASN A 262 0.92 18.99 -12.74
C ASN A 262 1.57 17.96 -13.69
N GLY A 263 0.80 16.93 -14.10
CA GLY A 263 1.28 15.84 -14.95
C GLY A 263 2.12 14.76 -14.25
N GLU A 264 2.42 14.88 -12.94
CA GLU A 264 3.09 13.84 -12.16
C GLU A 264 2.08 12.89 -11.48
N SER A 265 2.40 11.60 -11.39
CA SER A 265 1.48 10.59 -10.84
C SER A 265 1.29 10.75 -9.32
N TYR A 266 0.07 11.06 -8.90
CA TYR A 266 -0.27 11.25 -7.49
C TYR A 266 -0.64 9.92 -6.82
N ASN A 267 0.19 9.52 -5.86
CA ASN A 267 0.04 8.27 -5.08
C ASN A 267 -0.16 8.53 -3.57
N GLY A 268 -0.48 9.77 -3.18
CA GLY A 268 -0.80 10.14 -1.81
C GLY A 268 -2.20 9.67 -1.36
N GLY A 269 -2.53 9.91 -0.10
CA GLY A 269 -3.88 9.62 0.41
C GLY A 269 -4.95 10.57 -0.15
N ARG A 270 -6.21 10.17 -0.02
CA ARG A 270 -7.35 10.74 -0.76
C ARG A 270 -8.31 11.48 0.17
N SER A 271 -7.78 12.27 1.10
CA SER A 271 -8.56 13.16 1.97
C SER A 271 -8.42 14.63 1.56
N GLU A 272 -9.38 15.48 1.90
CA GLU A 272 -9.34 16.93 1.65
C GLU A 272 -8.01 17.53 2.12
N MET A 273 -7.53 17.11 3.29
CA MET A 273 -6.30 17.62 3.90
C MET A 273 -5.02 17.16 3.20
N GLU A 274 -5.05 16.05 2.45
CA GLU A 274 -3.89 15.55 1.70
C GLU A 274 -3.82 16.20 0.31
N PHE A 275 -4.94 16.30 -0.39
CA PHE A 275 -5.01 17.07 -1.64
C PHE A 275 -4.65 18.55 -1.39
N ALA A 276 -5.21 19.18 -0.37
CA ALA A 276 -4.88 20.57 -0.04
C ALA A 276 -3.43 20.73 0.41
N ARG A 277 -2.81 19.71 1.03
CA ARG A 277 -1.38 19.74 1.40
C ARG A 277 -0.47 19.74 0.18
N VAL A 278 -0.67 18.82 -0.75
CA VAL A 278 0.20 18.72 -1.94
C VAL A 278 0.03 19.93 -2.87
N ILE A 279 -1.19 20.47 -3.00
CA ILE A 279 -1.43 21.73 -3.72
C ILE A 279 -0.71 22.89 -3.01
N CYS A 280 -0.77 22.96 -1.67
CA CYS A 280 -0.04 23.97 -0.91
C CYS A 280 1.48 23.84 -1.01
N GLU A 281 2.03 22.64 -1.22
CA GLU A 281 3.45 22.44 -1.46
C GLU A 281 3.89 23.06 -2.78
N ILE A 282 3.08 22.96 -3.84
CA ILE A 282 3.35 23.63 -5.13
C ILE A 282 3.31 25.16 -4.99
N PHE A 283 2.42 25.69 -4.13
CA PHE A 283 2.35 27.12 -3.82
C PHE A 283 3.34 27.60 -2.73
N ASP A 284 4.32 26.78 -2.29
CA ASP A 284 5.22 27.05 -1.16
C ASP A 284 4.52 27.41 0.19
N TYR A 285 3.20 27.16 0.26
CA TYR A 285 2.22 27.62 1.25
C TYR A 285 2.02 29.15 1.29
N GLU A 286 2.32 29.87 0.21
CA GLU A 286 2.07 31.32 0.11
C GLU A 286 0.62 31.67 -0.31
N HIS A 287 -0.14 30.70 -0.85
CA HIS A 287 -1.54 30.88 -1.26
C HIS A 287 -2.51 31.02 -0.06
N GLU A 288 -3.55 31.85 -0.18
CA GLU A 288 -4.51 32.09 0.91
C GLU A 288 -5.25 30.82 1.37
N GLY A 289 -5.52 29.88 0.45
CA GLY A 289 -6.11 28.56 0.73
C GLY A 289 -5.29 27.69 1.69
N CYS A 290 -3.99 27.98 1.82
CA CYS A 290 -3.07 27.27 2.70
C CYS A 290 -3.08 27.75 4.16
N ALA A 291 -3.79 28.83 4.48
CA ALA A 291 -3.73 29.47 5.81
C ALA A 291 -4.07 28.54 7.00
N ASN A 292 -4.79 27.44 6.77
CA ASN A 292 -5.11 26.43 7.78
C ASN A 292 -4.66 25.00 7.38
N ILE A 293 -3.75 24.86 6.42
CA ILE A 293 -3.17 23.57 6.02
C ILE A 293 -1.84 23.39 6.77
N PRO A 294 -1.73 22.40 7.67
CA PRO A 294 -0.48 22.17 8.39
C PRO A 294 0.56 21.56 7.45
N LYS A 295 1.71 22.25 7.34
CA LYS A 295 2.91 21.73 6.67
C LYS A 295 3.26 20.34 7.24
N PRO A 296 3.69 19.37 6.42
CA PRO A 296 4.21 18.12 6.95
C PRO A 296 5.41 18.40 7.88
N VAL A 297 5.52 17.64 8.97
CA VAL A 297 6.64 17.78 9.93
C VAL A 297 7.89 17.17 9.30
N PRO A 298 8.94 17.94 8.98
CA PRO A 298 10.12 17.41 8.31
C PRO A 298 10.95 16.57 9.28
N MET A 299 11.06 15.28 8.98
CA MET A 299 11.82 14.32 9.78
C MET A 299 12.72 13.43 8.90
N LYS A 300 13.80 12.95 9.50
CA LYS A 300 14.64 11.92 8.91
C LYS A 300 14.20 10.53 9.39
N VAL A 301 14.25 9.57 8.47
CA VAL A 301 14.08 8.15 8.73
C VAL A 301 15.32 7.44 8.18
N ILE A 302 16.04 6.74 9.05
CA ILE A 302 17.18 5.92 8.65
C ILE A 302 16.66 4.51 8.38
N VAL A 303 16.97 4.00 7.19
CA VAL A 303 16.72 2.62 6.77
C VAL A 303 18.06 1.90 6.83
N LEU A 304 18.29 1.18 7.91
CA LEU A 304 19.47 0.34 8.08
C LEU A 304 19.21 -1.00 7.36
N THR A 305 20.08 -1.33 6.41
CA THR A 305 19.97 -2.52 5.56
C THR A 305 21.36 -3.06 5.24
N ASP A 306 21.38 -4.19 4.54
CA ASP A 306 22.58 -4.90 4.10
C ASP A 306 22.38 -5.29 2.63
N ASP A 307 23.34 -4.98 1.77
CA ASP A 307 23.30 -5.30 0.33
C ASP A 307 23.34 -6.82 0.07
N GLU A 308 23.83 -7.62 1.04
CA GLU A 308 23.82 -9.09 0.97
C GLU A 308 22.51 -9.73 1.48
N CYS A 309 21.62 -8.95 2.12
CA CYS A 309 20.37 -9.47 2.69
C CYS A 309 19.32 -9.81 1.61
N PRO A 310 19.00 -11.11 1.37
CA PRO A 310 18.12 -11.52 0.28
C PRO A 310 16.64 -11.25 0.52
N ASN A 311 16.26 -10.90 1.75
CA ASN A 311 14.87 -10.72 2.20
C ASN A 311 14.60 -9.33 2.81
N CYS A 312 15.52 -8.36 2.67
CA CYS A 312 15.36 -7.00 3.18
C CYS A 312 14.65 -6.05 2.18
N ASP A 313 13.53 -6.44 1.57
CA ASP A 313 12.75 -5.50 0.73
C ASP A 313 12.10 -4.41 1.59
N THR A 314 12.62 -3.20 1.48
CA THR A 314 12.18 -2.02 2.22
C THR A 314 11.00 -1.30 1.55
N SER A 315 10.74 -1.59 0.26
CA SER A 315 9.90 -0.77 -0.62
C SER A 315 8.49 -0.54 -0.09
N ARG A 316 7.86 -1.62 0.42
CA ARG A 316 6.51 -1.57 1.01
C ARG A 316 6.46 -0.70 2.26
N ILE A 317 7.42 -0.86 3.17
CA ILE A 317 7.46 -0.12 4.44
C ILE A 317 7.74 1.36 4.19
N VAL A 318 8.66 1.69 3.28
CA VAL A 318 8.92 3.09 2.86
C VAL A 318 7.67 3.72 2.25
N SER A 319 6.95 3.01 1.37
CA SER A 319 5.73 3.50 0.74
C SER A 319 4.63 3.82 1.77
N VAL A 320 4.34 2.88 2.68
CA VAL A 320 3.36 3.10 3.76
C VAL A 320 3.80 4.21 4.71
N SER A 321 5.09 4.29 5.04
CA SER A 321 5.64 5.33 5.92
C SER A 321 5.56 6.72 5.28
N LYS A 322 5.76 6.86 3.96
CA LYS A 322 5.55 8.13 3.23
C LYS A 322 4.08 8.56 3.26
N GLN A 323 3.14 7.62 3.11
CA GLN A 323 1.71 7.91 3.18
C GLN A 323 1.30 8.38 4.59
N LEU A 324 1.77 7.70 5.64
CA LEU A 324 1.46 8.03 7.03
C LEU A 324 2.19 9.29 7.53
N PHE A 325 3.38 9.56 7.01
CA PHE A 325 4.28 10.62 7.45
C PHE A 325 4.85 11.36 6.22
N PRO A 326 4.07 12.23 5.55
CA PRO A 326 4.50 12.89 4.30
C PRO A 326 5.74 13.80 4.43
N GLY A 327 6.15 14.16 5.65
CA GLY A 327 7.40 14.87 5.90
C GLY A 327 8.62 13.98 6.15
N ALA A 328 8.48 12.66 6.01
CA ALA A 328 9.56 11.70 6.20
C ALA A 328 10.47 11.64 4.97
N SER A 329 11.75 11.93 5.21
CA SER A 329 12.85 11.70 4.25
C SER A 329 13.61 10.43 4.64
N PHE A 330 13.97 9.61 3.66
CA PHE A 330 14.56 8.28 3.90
C PHE A 330 16.03 8.29 3.49
N GLU A 331 16.93 7.97 4.43
CA GLU A 331 18.35 7.73 4.18
C GLU A 331 18.63 6.24 4.33
N TYR A 332 19.28 5.65 3.35
CA TYR A 332 19.75 4.27 3.44
C TYR A 332 21.16 4.25 4.03
N VAL A 333 21.36 3.42 5.05
CA VAL A 333 22.65 3.18 5.68
C VAL A 333 22.94 1.70 5.58
N ASP A 334 24.09 1.37 5.03
CA ASP A 334 24.65 0.02 5.02
C ASP A 334 25.10 -0.36 6.44
N VAL A 335 24.75 -1.56 6.90
CA VAL A 335 25.04 -2.04 8.25
C VAL A 335 26.53 -2.18 8.52
N ASP A 336 27.31 -2.52 7.50
CA ASP A 336 28.73 -2.83 7.61
C ASP A 336 29.59 -1.55 7.67
N SER A 337 29.01 -0.43 7.23
CA SER A 337 29.54 0.92 7.36
C SER A 337 29.77 1.35 8.82
N LYS A 338 30.65 2.33 9.01
CA LYS A 338 30.98 2.87 10.35
C LYS A 338 29.75 3.44 11.06
N ASP A 339 28.88 4.12 10.33
CA ASP A 339 27.69 4.74 10.89
C ASP A 339 26.60 3.68 11.12
N GLY A 340 26.50 2.66 10.25
CA GLY A 340 25.67 1.48 10.47
C GLY A 340 25.99 0.76 11.77
N LYS A 341 27.26 0.43 12.02
CA LYS A 341 27.71 -0.22 13.26
C LYS A 341 27.41 0.60 14.52
N LYS A 342 27.51 1.93 14.45
CA LYS A 342 27.07 2.81 15.54
C LYS A 342 25.55 2.68 15.78
N LEU A 343 24.74 2.67 14.73
CA LEU A 343 23.27 2.53 14.85
C LEU A 343 22.88 1.16 15.45
N VAL A 344 23.59 0.08 15.11
CA VAL A 344 23.39 -1.25 15.72
C VAL A 344 23.55 -1.20 17.23
N GLU A 345 24.65 -0.61 17.73
CA GLU A 345 24.92 -0.45 19.16
C GLU A 345 23.91 0.50 19.83
N GLU A 346 23.65 1.67 19.24
CA GLU A 346 22.83 2.74 19.81
C GLU A 346 21.34 2.38 19.92
N HIS A 347 20.83 1.59 18.97
CA HIS A 347 19.44 1.15 18.93
C HIS A 347 19.23 -0.30 19.40
N SER A 348 20.29 -0.98 19.84
CA SER A 348 20.30 -2.39 20.27
C SER A 348 19.64 -3.32 19.24
N LEU A 349 20.07 -3.20 17.97
CA LEU A 349 19.48 -3.94 16.87
C LEU A 349 20.02 -5.39 16.82
N VAL A 350 19.15 -6.32 16.41
CA VAL A 350 19.49 -7.73 16.16
C VAL A 350 19.23 -8.10 14.70
N TYR A 351 18.20 -7.49 14.08
CA TYR A 351 17.71 -7.83 12.76
C TYR A 351 17.68 -6.65 11.78
N LEU A 352 17.77 -6.98 10.49
CA LEU A 352 17.51 -6.10 9.36
C LEU A 352 16.29 -6.57 8.54
N PRO A 353 15.60 -5.66 7.83
CA PRO A 353 15.85 -4.22 7.75
C PRO A 353 15.25 -3.46 8.96
N ALA A 354 15.99 -2.47 9.47
CA ALA A 354 15.56 -1.65 10.59
C ALA A 354 15.22 -0.22 10.15
N PHE A 355 14.13 0.34 10.66
CA PHE A 355 13.64 1.67 10.31
C PHE A 355 13.58 2.55 11.56
N ILE A 356 14.45 3.55 11.62
CA ILE A 356 14.67 4.44 12.77
C ILE A 356 14.15 5.83 12.42
N PHE A 357 13.27 6.38 13.25
CA PHE A 357 12.58 7.65 13.07
C PHE A 357 13.00 8.64 14.16
N GLU A 358 13.26 9.90 13.77
CA GLU A 358 13.42 11.00 14.73
C GLU A 358 12.17 11.14 15.63
N SER A 359 12.36 11.55 16.89
CA SER A 359 11.27 11.83 17.85
C SER A 359 10.26 12.89 17.38
N LYS A 360 10.60 13.70 16.36
CA LYS A 360 9.66 14.59 15.66
C LYS A 360 8.42 13.88 15.09
N ILE A 361 8.45 12.55 14.92
CA ILE A 361 7.27 11.76 14.57
C ILE A 361 6.08 12.04 15.50
N GLU A 362 6.36 12.31 16.79
CA GLU A 362 5.37 12.69 17.81
C GLU A 362 4.60 13.97 17.48
N GLU A 363 5.20 14.89 16.71
CA GLU A 363 4.57 16.15 16.34
C GLU A 363 3.52 15.97 15.22
N THR A 364 3.52 14.84 14.52
CA THR A 364 2.60 14.60 13.40
C THR A 364 1.16 14.41 13.86
N ASN A 365 0.21 14.76 12.98
CA ASN A 365 -1.20 14.48 13.24
C ASN A 365 -1.45 12.96 13.33
N THR A 366 -0.83 12.17 12.45
CA THR A 366 -0.91 10.71 12.44
C THR A 366 -0.58 10.11 13.80
N TRP A 367 0.54 10.51 14.41
CA TRP A 367 0.92 10.06 15.75
C TRP A 367 -0.08 10.52 16.82
N LYS A 368 -0.53 11.77 16.76
CA LYS A 368 -1.47 12.36 17.73
C LYS A 368 -2.88 11.78 17.68
N THR A 369 -3.29 11.16 16.56
CA THR A 369 -4.69 10.71 16.35
C THR A 369 -4.85 9.22 16.07
N ASN A 370 -3.79 8.48 15.74
CA ASN A 370 -3.87 7.06 15.39
C ASN A 370 -3.05 6.18 16.35
N THR A 371 -3.72 5.64 17.37
CA THR A 371 -3.12 4.76 18.38
C THR A 371 -2.61 3.43 17.82
N GLN A 372 -3.23 2.91 16.76
CA GLN A 372 -2.77 1.67 16.09
C GLN A 372 -1.40 1.87 15.45
N VAL A 373 -1.17 3.05 14.85
CA VAL A 373 0.15 3.41 14.29
C VAL A 373 1.21 3.49 15.38
N ILE A 374 0.92 4.08 16.54
CA ILE A 374 1.88 4.12 17.67
C ILE A 374 2.31 2.71 18.09
N GLY A 375 1.38 1.75 18.12
CA GLY A 375 1.65 0.36 18.48
C GLY A 375 2.71 -0.33 17.61
N ALA A 376 2.89 0.11 16.37
CA ALA A 376 3.90 -0.42 15.45
C ALA A 376 5.35 -0.03 15.82
N PHE A 377 5.54 0.94 16.71
CA PHE A 377 6.84 1.46 17.11
C PHE A 377 7.25 1.00 18.52
N VAL A 378 8.56 1.12 18.79
CA VAL A 378 9.16 1.10 20.12
C VAL A 378 10.09 2.31 20.28
N ILE A 379 10.20 2.83 21.50
CA ILE A 379 11.21 3.85 21.84
C ILE A 379 12.59 3.24 21.61
N SER A 380 13.48 3.97 20.94
CA SER A 380 14.83 3.52 20.64
C SER A 380 15.78 4.72 20.56
N ALA A 381 16.80 4.72 21.41
CA ALA A 381 17.64 5.88 21.69
C ALA A 381 16.80 7.15 22.02
N ASP A 382 16.98 8.24 21.26
CA ASP A 382 16.29 9.53 21.40
C ASP A 382 15.08 9.69 20.45
N GLY A 383 14.67 8.60 19.80
CA GLY A 383 13.54 8.54 18.88
C GLY A 383 12.82 7.21 18.95
N TYR A 384 12.41 6.70 17.78
CA TYR A 384 11.62 5.49 17.64
C TYR A 384 12.21 4.58 16.58
N ARG A 385 11.93 3.28 16.69
CA ARG A 385 12.07 2.35 15.55
C ARG A 385 10.78 1.57 15.34
N LEU A 386 10.52 1.15 14.11
CA LEU A 386 9.50 0.14 13.86
C LEU A 386 9.92 -1.18 14.54
N ARG A 387 8.92 -1.93 15.03
CA ARG A 387 9.12 -3.28 15.56
C ARG A 387 9.55 -4.22 14.44
N ASP A 388 10.42 -5.17 14.78
CA ASP A 388 10.97 -6.14 13.83
C ASP A 388 9.86 -6.99 13.17
N SER A 389 8.79 -7.31 13.93
CA SER A 389 7.61 -8.01 13.40
C SER A 389 6.69 -7.16 12.49
N ILE A 390 6.88 -5.84 12.42
CA ILE A 390 6.14 -4.95 11.50
C ILE A 390 6.92 -4.81 10.19
N THR A 391 8.25 -4.80 10.26
CA THR A 391 9.14 -4.69 9.11
C THR A 391 9.39 -6.04 8.43
N GLY A 392 9.14 -7.16 9.13
CA GLY A 392 9.51 -8.50 8.68
C GLY A 392 11.00 -8.81 8.88
N ALA A 393 11.68 -8.01 9.73
CA ALA A 393 13.11 -8.14 9.95
C ALA A 393 13.46 -9.50 10.54
N SER A 394 14.35 -10.20 9.85
CA SER A 394 14.70 -11.60 10.10
C SER A 394 16.13 -11.96 9.68
N TRP A 395 16.83 -11.04 9.01
CA TRP A 395 18.25 -11.17 8.71
C TRP A 395 19.05 -10.72 9.93
N PHE A 396 19.85 -11.61 10.52
CA PHE A 396 20.72 -11.26 11.63
C PHE A 396 21.84 -10.32 11.16
N ILE A 397 22.14 -9.31 11.97
CA ILE A 397 23.19 -8.31 11.65
C ILE A 397 24.58 -8.93 11.54
N ASP A 398 24.90 -9.87 12.43
CA ASP A 398 26.15 -10.63 12.40
C ASP A 398 26.02 -11.95 13.18
N GLU A 399 27.06 -12.81 13.11
CA GLU A 399 27.12 -14.11 13.79
C GLU A 399 27.13 -13.99 15.33
N GLU A 400 27.67 -12.89 15.88
CA GLU A 400 27.72 -12.66 17.34
C GLU A 400 26.33 -12.29 17.87
N LYS A 401 25.61 -11.39 17.19
CA LYS A 401 24.21 -11.05 17.47
C LYS A 401 23.29 -12.26 17.31
N GLN A 402 23.55 -13.10 16.32
CA GLN A 402 22.83 -14.37 16.15
C GLN A 402 23.08 -15.31 17.34
N ALA A 403 24.33 -15.49 17.79
CA ALA A 403 24.66 -16.32 18.94
C ALA A 403 24.08 -15.76 20.25
N GLU A 404 24.20 -14.45 20.49
CA GLU A 404 23.57 -13.75 21.63
C GLU A 404 22.05 -13.94 21.64
N PHE A 405 21.40 -13.80 20.48
CA PHE A 405 19.96 -14.00 20.37
C PHE A 405 19.55 -15.43 20.74
N PHE A 406 20.23 -16.45 20.19
CA PHE A 406 19.97 -17.85 20.50
C PHE A 406 20.15 -18.17 21.99
N VAL A 407 21.21 -17.65 22.62
CA VAL A 407 21.39 -17.74 24.08
C VAL A 407 20.24 -17.04 24.83
N SER A 408 19.75 -15.89 24.34
CA SER A 408 18.66 -15.13 24.96
C SER A 408 17.27 -15.80 24.89
N ILE A 409 17.11 -16.79 24.02
CA ILE A 409 15.91 -17.64 23.90
C ILE A 409 16.13 -19.05 24.47
N GLY A 410 17.28 -19.30 25.11
CA GLY A 410 17.58 -20.58 25.74
C GLY A 410 17.96 -21.72 24.78
N VAL A 411 18.33 -21.40 23.54
CA VAL A 411 18.92 -22.35 22.59
C VAL A 411 20.40 -22.50 22.91
N VAL A 412 20.85 -23.74 23.10
CA VAL A 412 22.26 -24.13 23.20
C VAL A 412 22.67 -24.74 21.87
N LYS A 413 23.80 -24.30 21.30
CA LYS A 413 24.38 -24.89 20.09
C LYS A 413 25.69 -25.59 20.41
N GLY A 414 26.01 -26.66 19.67
CA GLY A 414 27.25 -27.43 19.82
C GLY A 414 27.28 -28.39 21.02
N ASP A 415 26.13 -28.73 21.61
CA ASP A 415 25.99 -29.79 22.61
C ASP A 415 25.54 -31.14 22.03
N ASN A 416 25.35 -31.20 20.70
CA ASN A 416 24.79 -32.31 19.94
C ASN A 416 23.42 -32.80 20.48
N ARG A 417 22.59 -31.88 20.98
CA ARG A 417 21.24 -32.16 21.47
C ARG A 417 20.24 -31.11 20.96
N PRO A 418 19.79 -31.25 19.69
CA PRO A 418 18.93 -30.26 19.05
C PRO A 418 17.65 -29.97 19.84
N GLN A 419 17.26 -28.70 19.84
CA GLN A 419 16.05 -28.19 20.48
C GLN A 419 14.95 -27.99 19.45
N ILE A 420 13.72 -28.42 19.79
CA ILE A 420 12.49 -28.05 19.09
C ILE A 420 11.57 -27.26 20.02
N ASP A 421 11.38 -25.99 19.69
CA ASP A 421 10.40 -25.11 20.31
C ASP A 421 9.14 -25.09 19.42
N PHE A 422 7.97 -25.40 19.97
CA PHE A 422 6.73 -25.44 19.21
C PHE A 422 5.62 -24.67 19.93
N PHE A 423 5.26 -23.53 19.33
CA PHE A 423 4.22 -22.64 19.77
C PHE A 423 2.87 -23.12 19.24
N VAL A 424 1.99 -23.49 20.15
CA VAL A 424 0.65 -24.03 19.87
C VAL A 424 -0.43 -23.18 20.55
N MET A 425 -1.68 -23.61 20.40
CA MET A 425 -2.85 -23.06 21.08
C MET A 425 -3.79 -24.26 21.23
N SER A 426 -4.23 -24.57 22.45
CA SER A 426 -5.02 -25.77 22.72
C SER A 426 -6.28 -25.82 21.85
N TYR A 427 -6.53 -26.97 21.21
CA TYR A 427 -7.62 -27.19 20.25
C TYR A 427 -7.51 -26.46 18.91
N CYS A 428 -6.42 -25.74 18.62
CA CYS A 428 -6.16 -25.25 17.27
C CYS A 428 -5.93 -26.45 16.33
N PRO A 429 -6.72 -26.66 15.25
CA PRO A 429 -6.62 -27.88 14.44
C PRO A 429 -5.22 -28.12 13.83
N TYR A 430 -4.47 -27.05 13.57
CA TYR A 430 -3.08 -27.15 13.10
C TYR A 430 -2.07 -27.34 14.25
N GLY A 431 -2.36 -26.82 15.46
CA GLY A 431 -1.56 -27.04 16.66
C GLY A 431 -1.60 -28.51 17.08
N ASN A 432 -2.81 -29.04 17.28
CA ASN A 432 -3.07 -30.46 17.52
C ASN A 432 -2.37 -31.36 16.48
N MET A 433 -2.40 -30.99 15.19
CA MET A 433 -1.71 -31.74 14.13
C MET A 433 -0.18 -31.74 14.30
N ALA A 434 0.41 -30.63 14.75
CA ALA A 434 1.84 -30.58 15.07
C ALA A 434 2.16 -31.41 16.32
N GLU A 435 1.35 -31.33 17.37
CA GLU A 435 1.52 -32.12 18.61
C GLU A 435 1.44 -33.62 18.34
N GLU A 436 0.41 -34.07 17.61
CA GLU A 436 0.25 -35.45 17.15
C GLU A 436 1.45 -35.93 16.32
N ALA A 437 2.02 -35.06 15.48
CA ALA A 437 3.16 -35.37 14.63
C ALA A 437 4.51 -35.34 15.38
N ILE A 438 4.69 -34.46 16.38
CA ILE A 438 5.92 -34.36 17.18
C ILE A 438 5.98 -35.49 18.22
N ALA A 439 4.85 -35.93 18.78
CA ALA A 439 4.80 -37.00 19.78
C ALA A 439 5.55 -38.30 19.40
N PRO A 440 5.37 -38.91 18.21
CA PRO A 440 6.15 -40.09 17.80
C PRO A 440 7.64 -39.78 17.55
N VAL A 441 8.00 -38.51 17.30
CA VAL A 441 9.41 -38.07 17.20
C VAL A 441 10.03 -37.98 18.59
N TYR A 442 9.29 -37.45 19.57
CA TYR A 442 9.66 -37.50 20.98
C TYR A 442 9.84 -38.93 21.48
N GLU A 443 8.92 -39.85 21.18
CA GLU A 443 9.08 -41.26 21.54
C GLU A 443 10.32 -41.92 20.92
N LYS A 444 10.78 -41.44 19.76
CA LYS A 444 11.99 -41.96 19.11
C LYS A 444 13.27 -41.36 19.67
N LEU A 445 13.32 -40.04 19.88
CA LEU A 445 14.54 -39.32 20.28
C LEU A 445 14.72 -39.18 21.80
N LYS A 446 13.62 -39.05 22.55
CA LYS A 446 13.57 -38.84 23.99
C LYS A 446 14.55 -37.78 24.48
N ASP A 447 15.51 -38.13 25.32
CA ASP A 447 16.51 -37.25 25.92
C ASP A 447 17.60 -36.78 24.95
N LYS A 448 17.69 -37.37 23.75
CA LYS A 448 18.65 -36.97 22.70
C LYS A 448 18.32 -35.65 22.01
N ALA A 449 17.11 -35.12 22.21
CA ALA A 449 16.70 -33.80 21.77
C ALA A 449 15.99 -33.09 22.94
N GLU A 450 15.83 -31.76 22.85
CA GLU A 450 15.05 -30.98 23.80
C GLU A 450 13.71 -30.58 23.16
N PHE A 451 12.59 -30.90 23.82
CA PHE A 451 11.24 -30.61 23.31
C PHE A 451 10.59 -29.58 24.23
N LYS A 452 10.18 -28.43 23.66
CA LYS A 452 9.63 -27.29 24.40
C LYS A 452 8.27 -26.87 23.82
N PRO A 453 7.15 -27.23 24.46
CA PRO A 453 5.85 -26.67 24.13
C PRO A 453 5.76 -25.23 24.66
N HIS A 454 5.21 -24.35 23.84
CA HIS A 454 4.91 -22.97 24.19
C HIS A 454 3.52 -22.58 23.68
N TYR A 455 2.92 -21.51 24.20
CA TYR A 455 1.57 -21.09 23.82
C TYR A 455 1.55 -19.71 23.14
N VAL A 456 0.70 -19.53 22.13
CA VAL A 456 0.61 -18.28 21.36
C VAL A 456 -0.30 -17.27 22.07
N ILE A 457 0.29 -16.27 22.71
CA ILE A 457 -0.43 -15.29 23.54
C ILE A 457 -0.48 -13.91 22.90
N TYR A 458 -1.70 -13.38 22.78
CA TYR A 458 -2.04 -12.09 22.21
C TYR A 458 -2.27 -11.03 23.30
N SER A 459 -2.38 -9.77 22.90
CA SER A 459 -2.78 -8.65 23.75
C SER A 459 -3.86 -7.81 23.05
N ASP A 460 -4.70 -7.12 23.83
CA ASP A 460 -5.82 -6.29 23.35
C ASP A 460 -6.75 -7.02 22.36
N TYR A 461 -6.98 -8.32 22.60
CA TYR A 461 -7.67 -9.20 21.66
C TYR A 461 -9.20 -9.24 21.85
N ALA A 462 -9.93 -9.18 20.73
CA ALA A 462 -11.40 -9.29 20.64
C ALA A 462 -12.16 -8.40 21.66
N THR A 463 -13.01 -8.99 22.52
CA THR A 463 -13.73 -8.25 23.58
C THR A 463 -12.92 -8.04 24.86
N GLY A 464 -11.69 -8.57 24.92
CA GLY A 464 -10.82 -8.50 26.09
C GLY A 464 -11.25 -9.44 27.22
N TYR A 465 -10.90 -9.07 28.44
CA TYR A 465 -11.38 -9.72 29.66
C TYR A 465 -12.91 -9.55 29.84
N PRO A 466 -13.65 -10.57 30.31
CA PRO A 466 -13.17 -11.89 30.74
C PRO A 466 -13.21 -12.97 29.65
N ASP A 467 -13.71 -12.66 28.45
CA ASP A 467 -14.05 -13.67 27.44
C ASP A 467 -12.81 -14.22 26.71
N PHE A 468 -11.75 -13.42 26.57
CA PHE A 468 -10.52 -13.78 25.83
C PHE A 468 -9.23 -13.62 26.63
N CYS A 469 -9.22 -12.87 27.73
CA CYS A 469 -8.01 -12.49 28.47
C CYS A 469 -8.13 -12.81 29.97
N LEU A 470 -6.99 -13.06 30.64
CA LEU A 470 -6.96 -13.39 32.08
C LEU A 470 -7.31 -12.21 33.01
N ALA A 471 -7.05 -10.98 32.59
CA ALA A 471 -7.19 -9.78 33.42
C ALA A 471 -7.61 -8.54 32.62
N GLU A 472 -8.15 -7.53 33.31
CA GLU A 472 -8.59 -6.24 32.74
C GLU A 472 -7.48 -5.44 32.03
N ASP A 473 -6.21 -5.84 32.17
CA ASP A 473 -5.08 -5.25 31.43
C ASP A 473 -5.01 -5.70 29.96
N ASN A 474 -5.76 -6.74 29.59
CA ASN A 474 -5.77 -7.39 28.27
C ASN A 474 -4.37 -7.75 27.73
N VAL A 475 -3.37 -7.99 28.60
CA VAL A 475 -2.01 -8.30 28.12
C VAL A 475 -1.84 -9.77 27.75
N ILE A 476 -2.55 -10.66 28.44
CA ILE A 476 -2.52 -12.11 28.26
C ILE A 476 -3.88 -12.59 27.77
N CYS A 477 -3.98 -12.84 26.45
CA CYS A 477 -5.19 -13.24 25.76
C CYS A 477 -4.97 -14.42 24.80
N SER A 478 -6.03 -15.21 24.59
CA SER A 478 -6.13 -16.25 23.56
C SER A 478 -6.94 -15.74 22.35
N MET A 479 -6.75 -16.35 21.18
CA MET A 479 -7.58 -16.06 20.00
C MET A 479 -8.96 -16.73 20.05
N HIS A 480 -9.07 -17.92 20.66
CA HIS A 480 -10.31 -18.70 20.69
C HIS A 480 -11.08 -18.62 22.03
N GLY A 481 -10.60 -17.81 22.98
CA GLY A 481 -11.30 -17.46 24.21
C GLY A 481 -10.67 -18.05 25.47
N ILE A 482 -11.20 -17.66 26.62
CA ILE A 482 -10.64 -18.00 27.94
C ILE A 482 -10.49 -19.51 28.19
N VAL A 483 -11.33 -20.35 27.56
CA VAL A 483 -11.27 -21.82 27.68
C VAL A 483 -10.04 -22.43 26.99
N GLU A 484 -9.56 -21.82 25.90
CA GLU A 484 -8.26 -22.17 25.29
C GLU A 484 -7.13 -21.73 26.21
N LEU A 485 -7.15 -20.49 26.69
CA LEU A 485 -6.11 -19.92 27.55
C LEU A 485 -5.93 -20.66 28.88
N ASN A 486 -7.04 -21.07 29.51
CA ASN A 486 -7.00 -21.90 30.70
C ASN A 486 -6.37 -23.28 30.42
N GLN A 487 -6.61 -23.83 29.22
CA GLN A 487 -6.02 -25.11 28.83
C GLN A 487 -4.53 -25.00 28.48
N ASP A 488 -4.13 -23.95 27.76
CA ASP A 488 -2.73 -23.59 27.50
C ASP A 488 -1.95 -23.53 28.83
N ILE A 489 -2.52 -22.88 29.86
CA ILE A 489 -1.94 -22.79 31.20
C ILE A 489 -1.81 -24.18 31.87
N ARG A 490 -2.84 -25.03 31.82
CA ARG A 490 -2.78 -26.37 32.41
C ARG A 490 -1.72 -27.24 31.75
N GLU A 491 -1.59 -27.15 30.43
CA GLU A 491 -0.56 -27.87 29.68
C GLU A 491 0.84 -27.31 29.99
N ALA A 492 1.02 -26.00 30.12
CA ALA A 492 2.25 -25.39 30.62
C ALA A 492 2.60 -25.86 32.05
N CYS A 493 1.61 -25.97 32.93
CA CYS A 493 1.76 -26.50 34.29
C CYS A 493 2.19 -27.97 34.28
N VAL A 494 1.65 -28.80 33.38
CA VAL A 494 2.11 -30.19 33.22
C VAL A 494 3.55 -30.24 32.71
N ALA A 495 3.92 -29.43 31.71
CA ALA A 495 5.29 -29.35 31.19
C ALA A 495 6.31 -28.92 32.26
N LYS A 496 5.90 -28.08 33.22
CA LYS A 496 6.74 -27.59 34.31
C LYS A 496 6.92 -28.59 35.46
N TYR A 497 5.86 -29.27 35.86
CA TYR A 497 5.86 -30.12 37.06
C TYR A 497 6.08 -31.61 36.79
N TYR A 498 5.97 -32.04 35.52
CA TYR A 498 6.19 -33.41 35.08
C TYR A 498 7.23 -33.45 33.95
N ASP A 499 7.42 -34.62 33.35
CA ASP A 499 8.27 -34.77 32.16
C ASP A 499 7.47 -34.57 30.85
N MET A 500 8.20 -34.47 29.73
CA MET A 500 7.57 -34.33 28.41
C MET A 500 6.71 -35.54 28.01
N GLN A 501 6.95 -36.73 28.57
CA GLN A 501 6.08 -37.89 28.36
C GLN A 501 4.69 -37.60 28.92
N LYS A 502 4.61 -37.09 30.15
CA LYS A 502 3.35 -36.66 30.77
C LYS A 502 2.71 -35.46 30.09
N TRP A 503 3.50 -34.54 29.55
CA TRP A 503 2.97 -33.46 28.72
C TRP A 503 2.27 -34.00 27.45
N PHE A 504 2.95 -34.83 26.65
CA PHE A 504 2.35 -35.42 25.45
C PHE A 504 1.14 -36.32 25.77
N GLU A 505 1.21 -37.12 26.85
CA GLU A 505 0.06 -37.91 27.32
C GLU A 505 -1.15 -37.01 27.63
N PHE A 506 -0.95 -35.87 28.29
CA PHE A 506 -2.02 -34.94 28.66
C PHE A 506 -2.59 -34.19 27.44
N ALA A 507 -1.77 -33.49 26.66
CA ALA A 507 -2.22 -32.72 25.51
C ALA A 507 -2.98 -33.59 24.48
N LEU A 508 -2.44 -34.76 24.13
CA LEU A 508 -3.11 -35.69 23.20
C LEU A 508 -4.39 -36.29 23.79
N ALA A 509 -4.47 -36.49 25.11
CA ALA A 509 -5.69 -36.95 25.75
C ALA A 509 -6.77 -35.86 25.80
N MET A 510 -6.38 -34.60 26.03
CA MET A 510 -7.26 -33.43 26.03
C MET A 510 -7.82 -33.16 24.63
N ASN A 511 -6.96 -33.13 23.61
CA ASN A 511 -7.34 -33.01 22.19
C ASN A 511 -8.35 -34.07 21.71
N LYS A 512 -8.33 -35.26 22.34
CA LYS A 512 -9.17 -36.40 21.97
C LYS A 512 -10.48 -36.51 22.77
N GLN A 513 -10.47 -36.10 24.04
CA GLN A 513 -11.58 -36.32 24.98
C GLN A 513 -12.38 -35.04 25.29
N CYS A 514 -11.74 -33.88 25.14
CA CYS A 514 -12.31 -32.57 25.40
C CYS A 514 -12.34 -31.72 24.11
N ASN A 515 -12.81 -30.48 24.21
CA ASN A 515 -12.84 -29.50 23.14
C ASN A 515 -12.81 -28.07 23.72
N SER A 516 -12.62 -27.07 22.85
CA SER A 516 -12.59 -25.65 23.21
C SER A 516 -13.88 -25.08 23.80
N GLN A 517 -14.99 -25.84 23.85
CA GLN A 517 -16.21 -25.42 24.56
C GLN A 517 -16.37 -26.04 25.95
N ASN A 518 -15.60 -27.09 26.30
CA ASN A 518 -15.79 -27.84 27.54
C ASN A 518 -14.52 -28.17 28.34
N ALA A 519 -13.33 -27.74 27.90
CA ALA A 519 -12.05 -28.04 28.54
C ALA A 519 -12.07 -27.84 30.07
N ASP A 520 -12.54 -26.69 30.53
CA ASP A 520 -12.64 -26.31 31.95
C ASP A 520 -13.47 -27.27 32.80
N ALA A 521 -14.45 -27.96 32.21
CA ALA A 521 -15.29 -28.96 32.89
C ALA A 521 -14.84 -30.41 32.62
N CYS A 522 -13.86 -30.62 31.74
CA CYS A 522 -13.46 -31.92 31.19
C CYS A 522 -12.06 -32.35 31.66
N TRP A 523 -11.15 -31.41 31.90
CA TRP A 523 -9.73 -31.67 32.12
C TRP A 523 -9.43 -32.52 33.37
N VAL A 524 -10.23 -32.41 34.43
CA VAL A 524 -10.01 -33.13 35.71
C VAL A 524 -10.09 -34.64 35.50
N GLU A 525 -11.15 -35.15 34.86
CA GLU A 525 -11.31 -36.59 34.61
C GLU A 525 -10.19 -37.13 33.69
N VAL A 526 -9.74 -36.32 32.71
CA VAL A 526 -8.63 -36.68 31.83
C VAL A 526 -7.31 -36.75 32.60
N ALA A 527 -7.00 -35.74 33.42
CA ALA A 527 -5.79 -35.69 34.24
C ALA A 527 -5.73 -36.84 35.26
N GLU A 528 -6.85 -37.12 35.96
CA GLU A 528 -6.96 -38.26 36.87
C GLU A 528 -6.74 -39.60 36.14
N SER A 529 -7.27 -39.76 34.91
CA SER A 529 -7.09 -40.98 34.13
C SER A 529 -5.63 -41.27 33.73
N LEU A 530 -4.80 -40.22 33.68
CA LEU A 530 -3.36 -40.28 33.38
C LEU A 530 -2.49 -40.34 34.66
N GLY A 531 -3.10 -40.27 35.83
CA GLY A 531 -2.41 -40.26 37.13
C GLY A 531 -1.71 -38.93 37.45
N LEU A 532 -2.21 -37.81 36.92
CA LEU A 532 -1.73 -36.46 37.24
C LEU A 532 -2.41 -35.94 38.50
N ASP A 533 -1.67 -35.18 39.31
CA ASP A 533 -2.19 -34.46 40.48
C ASP A 533 -2.94 -33.20 40.03
N THR A 534 -4.27 -33.25 40.11
CA THR A 534 -5.18 -32.18 39.71
C THR A 534 -5.17 -31.00 40.67
N GLU A 535 -4.83 -31.20 41.95
CA GLU A 535 -4.67 -30.09 42.90
C GLU A 535 -3.40 -29.30 42.55
N LEU A 536 -2.29 -29.99 42.25
CA LEU A 536 -1.04 -29.36 41.80
C LEU A 536 -1.24 -28.54 40.52
N ILE A 537 -1.97 -29.09 39.52
CA ILE A 537 -2.27 -28.37 38.28
C ILE A 537 -3.16 -27.14 38.57
N SER A 538 -4.21 -27.28 39.40
CA SER A 538 -5.10 -26.17 39.76
C SER A 538 -4.38 -25.04 40.51
N VAL A 539 -3.45 -25.39 41.42
CA VAL A 539 -2.62 -24.42 42.14
C VAL A 539 -1.67 -23.70 41.18
N CYS A 540 -1.03 -24.42 40.26
CA CYS A 540 -0.18 -23.81 39.24
C CYS A 540 -0.96 -22.88 38.30
N GLU A 541 -2.17 -23.30 37.87
CA GLU A 541 -3.06 -22.49 37.03
C GLU A 541 -3.41 -21.15 37.70
N ALA A 542 -3.73 -21.17 39.00
CA ALA A 542 -4.10 -19.98 39.76
C ALA A 542 -2.91 -19.08 40.15
N ASP A 543 -1.82 -19.66 40.68
CA ASP A 543 -0.71 -18.90 41.29
C ASP A 543 0.39 -18.54 40.29
N GLU A 544 0.55 -19.31 39.20
CA GLU A 544 1.71 -19.22 38.30
C GLU A 544 1.35 -19.07 36.81
N GLY A 545 0.12 -19.41 36.42
CA GLY A 545 -0.34 -19.39 35.02
C GLY A 545 -0.09 -18.06 34.31
N VAL A 546 -0.35 -16.93 34.98
CA VAL A 546 -0.05 -15.59 34.46
C VAL A 546 1.44 -15.46 34.09
N VAL A 547 2.37 -15.86 34.97
CA VAL A 547 3.82 -15.73 34.74
C VAL A 547 4.31 -16.67 33.63
N LEU A 548 3.71 -17.86 33.51
CA LEU A 548 3.99 -18.80 32.42
C LEU A 548 3.60 -18.17 31.07
N MET A 549 2.36 -17.69 30.95
CA MET A 549 1.88 -17.07 29.71
C MET A 549 2.63 -15.76 29.37
N TYR A 550 3.05 -14.96 30.36
CA TYR A 550 3.92 -13.80 30.13
C TYR A 550 5.30 -14.20 29.56
N THR A 551 5.82 -15.35 29.98
CA THR A 551 7.13 -15.86 29.54
C THR A 551 7.05 -16.36 28.09
N ASP A 552 6.04 -17.17 27.78
CA ASP A 552 5.78 -17.66 26.42
C ASP A 552 5.43 -16.51 25.47
N LYS A 553 4.64 -15.53 25.91
CA LYS A 553 4.40 -14.30 25.16
C LYS A 553 5.70 -13.60 24.80
N ALA A 554 6.57 -13.36 25.79
CA ALA A 554 7.82 -12.64 25.59
C ALA A 554 8.78 -13.39 24.64
N LEU A 555 8.78 -14.73 24.70
CA LEU A 555 9.55 -15.58 23.79
C LEU A 555 8.97 -15.57 22.37
N GLY A 556 7.64 -15.73 22.24
CA GLY A 556 6.93 -15.66 20.97
C GLY A 556 7.06 -14.30 20.29
N ASP A 557 7.04 -13.21 21.04
CA ASP A 557 7.26 -11.86 20.50
C ASP A 557 8.71 -11.64 20.02
N LYS A 558 9.72 -12.23 20.68
CA LYS A 558 11.11 -12.25 20.18
C LYS A 558 11.25 -13.06 18.89
N LEU A 559 10.52 -14.17 18.77
CA LEU A 559 10.57 -15.10 17.63
C LEU A 559 9.60 -14.73 16.49
N GLY A 560 8.85 -13.62 16.63
CA GLY A 560 7.87 -13.19 15.62
C GLY A 560 6.68 -14.15 15.46
N VAL A 561 6.33 -14.91 16.49
CA VAL A 561 5.22 -15.87 16.49
C VAL A 561 3.88 -15.13 16.41
N ARG A 562 3.04 -15.49 15.42
CA ARG A 562 1.74 -14.84 15.16
C ARG A 562 0.57 -15.82 14.99
N GLY A 563 0.78 -17.12 15.19
CA GLY A 563 -0.26 -18.14 15.04
C GLY A 563 0.27 -19.55 15.33
N SER A 564 -0.65 -20.51 15.41
CA SER A 564 -0.37 -21.92 15.74
C SER A 564 -0.47 -22.82 14.50
N PRO A 565 0.45 -23.79 14.32
CA PRO A 565 1.70 -23.97 15.03
C PRO A 565 2.79 -23.08 14.42
N ALA A 566 3.65 -22.52 15.26
CA ALA A 566 4.95 -21.98 14.85
C ALA A 566 6.05 -22.83 15.49
N VAL A 567 6.91 -23.42 14.68
CA VAL A 567 7.93 -24.39 15.13
C VAL A 567 9.32 -23.84 14.80
N PHE A 568 10.26 -24.00 15.72
CA PHE A 568 11.66 -23.63 15.57
C PHE A 568 12.54 -24.83 15.93
N ILE A 569 13.65 -24.99 15.21
CA ILE A 569 14.67 -26.00 15.51
C ILE A 569 16.00 -25.28 15.66
N ASP A 570 16.64 -25.41 16.83
CA ASP A 570 17.80 -24.63 17.26
C ASP A 570 17.65 -23.11 17.02
N GLY A 571 16.45 -22.60 17.31
CA GLY A 571 16.03 -21.21 17.14
C GLY A 571 15.75 -20.79 15.68
N ALA A 572 15.97 -21.64 14.68
CA ALA A 572 15.66 -21.36 13.28
C ALA A 572 14.23 -21.80 12.94
N GLN A 573 13.46 -20.93 12.26
CA GLN A 573 12.05 -21.22 11.95
C GLN A 573 11.90 -22.42 10.99
N TYR A 574 11.14 -23.41 11.43
CA TYR A 574 10.82 -24.60 10.65
C TYR A 574 9.68 -24.34 9.67
N ASN A 575 9.99 -24.36 8.37
CA ASN A 575 9.05 -24.18 7.26
C ASN A 575 8.81 -25.48 6.46
N GLY A 576 9.14 -26.64 7.02
CA GLY A 576 8.97 -27.95 6.38
C GLY A 576 7.56 -28.54 6.50
N GLN A 577 7.42 -29.83 6.17
CA GLN A 577 6.14 -30.53 6.26
C GLN A 577 5.75 -30.79 7.72
N ARG A 578 4.50 -30.47 8.09
CA ARG A 578 3.90 -30.78 9.40
C ARG A 578 3.53 -32.26 9.48
N THR A 579 4.54 -33.12 9.43
CA THR A 579 4.45 -34.58 9.49
C THR A 579 5.51 -35.12 10.46
N ALA A 580 5.27 -36.29 11.03
CA ALA A 580 6.18 -36.88 12.00
C ALA A 580 7.57 -37.12 11.39
N ASN A 581 7.62 -37.58 10.14
CA ASN A 581 8.89 -37.73 9.42
C ASN A 581 9.51 -36.40 8.99
N GLY A 582 8.71 -35.34 8.79
CA GLY A 582 9.20 -33.99 8.51
C GLY A 582 9.93 -33.37 9.69
N TYR A 583 9.35 -33.47 10.90
CA TYR A 583 9.99 -33.00 12.14
C TYR A 583 11.20 -33.86 12.51
N LEU A 584 11.11 -35.20 12.41
CA LEU A 584 12.25 -36.09 12.64
C LEU A 584 13.41 -35.75 11.72
N ALA A 585 13.18 -35.61 10.41
CA ALA A 585 14.25 -35.31 9.45
C ALA A 585 14.96 -33.99 9.74
N ALA A 586 14.23 -32.98 10.22
CA ALA A 586 14.79 -31.67 10.52
C ALA A 586 15.58 -31.65 11.83
N LEU A 587 15.08 -32.28 12.89
CA LEU A 587 15.86 -32.52 14.11
C LEU A 587 17.12 -33.34 13.81
N CYS A 588 17.00 -34.38 12.98
CA CYS A 588 18.13 -35.21 12.56
C CYS A 588 19.17 -34.49 11.71
N ALA A 589 18.80 -33.41 11.01
CA ALA A 589 19.72 -32.55 10.29
C ALA A 589 20.42 -31.50 11.18
N ALA A 590 19.93 -31.31 12.41
CA ALA A 590 20.48 -30.37 13.39
C ALA A 590 21.54 -31.00 14.32
N PHE A 591 21.59 -32.33 14.45
CA PHE A 591 22.71 -33.01 15.12
C PHE A 591 24.02 -32.83 14.34
N GLU A 592 25.12 -32.58 15.07
CA GLU A 592 26.48 -32.67 14.53
C GLU A 592 26.87 -34.13 14.25
N ASP A 593 26.59 -35.00 15.23
CA ASP A 593 26.77 -36.45 15.18
C ASP A 593 25.39 -37.12 15.37
N ALA A 594 24.68 -37.35 14.26
CA ALA A 594 23.31 -37.87 14.27
C ALA A 594 23.21 -39.30 14.87
N PRO A 595 22.29 -39.55 15.82
CA PRO A 595 22.14 -40.84 16.48
C PRO A 595 21.48 -41.91 15.58
N GLU A 596 21.54 -43.19 15.97
CA GLU A 596 20.96 -44.31 15.18
C GLU A 596 19.44 -44.14 14.95
N GLU A 597 18.74 -43.47 15.86
CA GLU A 597 17.32 -43.11 15.75
C GLU A 597 17.03 -42.12 14.62
N CYS A 598 18.03 -41.46 14.04
CA CYS A 598 17.88 -40.71 12.80
C CYS A 598 17.85 -41.60 11.54
N SER A 599 18.09 -42.90 11.68
CA SER A 599 17.83 -43.87 10.61
C SER A 599 16.37 -44.33 10.61
N GLY A 600 15.80 -44.45 9.40
CA GLY A 600 14.42 -44.90 9.20
C GLY A 600 13.34 -43.90 9.62
N THR A 601 12.09 -44.27 9.38
CA THR A 601 10.91 -43.41 9.56
C THR A 601 10.18 -43.65 10.88
N VAL A 602 9.46 -42.65 11.37
CA VAL A 602 8.38 -42.81 12.36
C VAL A 602 7.06 -43.15 11.65
N GLN A 603 6.15 -43.80 12.37
CA GLN A 603 4.79 -43.99 11.88
C GLN A 603 4.03 -42.66 11.96
N GLU A 604 3.47 -42.21 10.84
CA GLU A 604 2.60 -41.02 10.83
C GLU A 604 1.32 -41.29 11.66
N PRO A 605 0.81 -40.28 12.38
CA PRO A 605 -0.51 -40.35 13.03
C PRO A 605 -1.61 -40.70 12.03
N MET A 606 -2.67 -41.38 12.51
CA MET A 606 -3.84 -41.66 11.68
C MET A 606 -4.65 -40.37 11.46
N GLN A 607 -4.29 -39.63 10.41
CA GLN A 607 -4.88 -38.34 10.06
C GLN A 607 -6.41 -38.32 10.12
N GLN A 608 -6.96 -37.38 10.89
CA GLN A 608 -8.16 -36.68 10.45
C GLN A 608 -7.76 -35.76 9.29
N GLN A 609 -8.59 -35.68 8.25
CA GLN A 609 -8.19 -35.10 6.96
C GLN A 609 -7.65 -33.68 7.07
N ALA A 610 -6.39 -33.48 6.67
CA ALA A 610 -5.76 -32.16 6.66
C ALA A 610 -6.43 -31.24 5.62
N PRO A 611 -6.72 -29.96 5.96
CA PRO A 611 -6.95 -28.91 4.98
C PRO A 611 -5.70 -28.73 4.10
N PRO A 612 -5.83 -28.20 2.87
CA PRO A 612 -4.68 -27.98 1.99
C PRO A 612 -3.66 -27.03 2.62
N THR A 613 -2.38 -27.30 2.34
CA THR A 613 -1.24 -26.48 2.78
C THR A 613 -1.37 -25.04 2.28
N GLY A 614 -1.69 -24.12 3.19
CA GLY A 614 -1.86 -22.70 2.87
C GLY A 614 -2.53 -21.83 3.94
N GLY A 615 -3.24 -22.44 4.91
CA GLY A 615 -3.82 -21.72 6.04
C GLY A 615 -2.91 -21.70 7.27
N ALA A 616 -2.26 -20.56 7.54
CA ALA A 616 -2.10 -20.13 8.92
C ALA A 616 -3.37 -19.35 9.31
N CYS A 617 -3.92 -19.59 10.49
CA CYS A 617 -4.90 -18.67 11.07
C CYS A 617 -4.10 -17.50 11.67
N GLY A 618 -4.35 -16.29 11.16
CA GLY A 618 -3.73 -15.02 11.57
C GLY A 618 -4.49 -13.84 10.99
#